data_AF-A0A2W6CUH8-F1
#
_entry.id   AF-A0A2W6CUH8-F1
#
_cell.length_a   1.000
_cell.length_b   1.000
_cell.length_c   1.000
_cell.angle_alpha   90.00
_cell.angle_beta   90.00
_cell.angle_gamma   90.00
#
_symmetry.space_group_name_H-M   'P 1'
#
loop_
_entity.id
_entity.type
_entity.pdbx_description
1 polymer ?
#
loop_
_entity_poly.entity_id
_entity_poly.type
_entity_poly.pdbx_seq_one_letter_code
_entity_poly.pdbx_strand_id
1 'polypeptide(L)' 'MVVEERNGPELATLLVLGAATAAILLVGLGLGWLVDQVMHSVPAFTLAGLALGIVGAGVYIYTKFTTFLRE' A
#
# COMPACT_ATOMS: atom_id res chain seq x y z
N MET A 1 -11.07 22.16 -31.70
CA MET A 1 -10.06 21.48 -30.88
C MET A 1 -10.78 20.43 -30.07
N VAL A 2 -10.69 19.17 -30.49
CA VAL A 2 -11.19 18.04 -29.69
C VAL A 2 -10.17 17.88 -28.58
N VAL A 3 -10.54 18.29 -27.35
CA VAL A 3 -9.76 17.96 -26.17
C VAL A 3 -9.98 16.46 -25.98
N GLU A 4 -8.99 15.64 -26.30
CA GLU A 4 -8.98 14.24 -25.87
C GLU A 4 -9.08 14.23 -24.35
N GLU A 5 -10.27 13.91 -23.83
CA GLU A 5 -10.39 13.45 -22.45
C GLU A 5 -9.55 12.18 -22.34
N ARG A 6 -8.31 12.34 -21.91
CA ARG A 6 -7.56 11.21 -21.37
C ARG A 6 -8.36 10.72 -20.17
N ASN A 7 -9.09 9.62 -20.33
CA ASN A 7 -9.65 8.79 -19.26
C ASN A 7 -8.53 8.16 -18.41
N GLY A 8 -7.61 9.00 -17.92
CA GLY A 8 -6.58 8.63 -16.97
C GLY A 8 -7.07 8.93 -15.55
N PRO A 9 -6.62 8.16 -14.55
CA PRO A 9 -7.00 8.40 -13.17
C PRO A 9 -6.66 9.84 -12.76
N GLU A 10 -7.62 10.50 -12.12
CA GLU A 10 -7.46 11.85 -11.60
C GLU A 10 -6.26 11.90 -10.64
N LEU A 11 -5.54 13.03 -10.59
CA LEU A 11 -4.40 13.18 -9.66
C LEU A 11 -4.80 12.90 -8.21
N ALA A 12 -6.03 13.25 -7.83
CA ALA A 12 -6.62 12.91 -6.54
C ALA A 12 -6.69 11.39 -6.31
N THR A 13 -7.07 10.61 -7.32
CA THR A 13 -7.10 9.14 -7.25
C THR A 13 -5.71 8.56 -7.03
N LEU A 14 -4.70 9.10 -7.72
CA LEU A 14 -3.31 8.67 -7.54
C LEU A 14 -2.79 8.99 -6.13
N LEU A 15 -3.15 10.16 -5.60
CA LEU A 15 -2.76 10.59 -4.25
C LEU A 15 -3.41 9.71 -3.17
N VAL A 16 -4.69 9.37 -3.33
CA VAL A 16 -5.41 8.44 -2.45
C VAL A 16 -4.79 7.04 -2.51
N LEU A 17 -4.43 6.56 -3.70
CA LEU A 17 -3.79 5.26 -3.86
C LEU A 17 -2.42 5.22 -3.16
N GLY A 18 -1.62 6.28 -3.32
CA GLY A 18 -0.34 6.43 -2.63
C GLY A 18 -0.50 6.49 -1.11
N ALA A 19 -1.47 7.27 -0.61
CA ALA A 19 -1.77 7.37 0.81
C ALA A 19 -2.23 6.04 1.41
N ALA A 20 -3.10 5.30 0.71
CA ALA A 20 -3.54 3.98 1.12
C ALA A 20 -2.36 2.99 1.19
N THR A 21 -1.47 3.04 0.20
CA THR A 21 -0.25 2.22 0.15
C THR A 21 0.68 2.51 1.34
N ALA A 22 0.93 3.79 1.63
CA ALA A 22 1.72 4.22 2.78
C ALA A 22 1.07 3.78 4.10
N ALA A 23 -0.25 3.89 4.23
CA ALA A 23 -0.97 3.44 5.41
C ALA A 23 -0.82 1.92 5.63
N ILE A 24 -0.94 1.10 4.58
CA ILE A 24 -0.75 -0.36 4.67
C ILE A 24 0.67 -0.70 5.17
N LEU A 25 1.68 -0.02 4.65
CA LEU A 25 3.07 -0.21 5.08
C LEU A 25 3.29 0.20 6.53
N LEU A 26 2.76 1.36 6.94
CA LEU A 26 2.87 1.86 8.31
C LEU A 26 2.17 0.96 9.31
N VAL A 27 1.02 0.38 8.94
CA VAL A 27 0.32 -0.60 9.78
C VAL A 27 1.14 -1.88 9.93
N GLY A 28 1.65 -2.44 8.83
CA GLY A 28 2.48 -3.66 8.88
C GLY A 28 3.76 -3.48 9.69
N LEU A 29 4.46 -2.37 9.47
CA LEU A 29 5.68 -2.00 10.19
C LEU A 29 5.38 -1.68 11.67
N GLY A 30 4.33 -0.90 11.94
CA GLY A 30 3.94 -0.50 13.29
C GLY A 30 3.51 -1.69 14.15
N LEU A 31 2.73 -2.62 13.59
CA LEU A 31 2.35 -3.86 14.29
C LEU A 31 3.56 -4.75 14.55
N GLY A 32 4.45 -4.92 13.57
CA GLY A 32 5.68 -5.70 13.75
C GLY A 32 6.60 -5.11 14.82
N TRP A 33 6.73 -3.78 14.84
CA TRP A 33 7.51 -3.06 15.85
C TRP A 33 6.92 -3.15 17.25
N LEU A 34 5.59 -3.07 17.38
CA LEU A 34 4.92 -3.19 18.67
C LEU A 34 5.10 -4.61 19.26
N VAL A 35 5.04 -5.64 18.40
CA VAL A 35 5.28 -7.02 18.81
C VAL A 35 6.74 -7.21 19.26
N ASP A 36 7.71 -6.65 18.53
CA ASP A 36 9.13 -6.72 18.92
C ASP A 36 9.39 -6.00 20.25
N GLN A 37 8.77 -4.84 20.49
CA GLN A 37 8.86 -4.11 21.75
C GLN A 37 8.33 -4.93 22.94
N VAL A 38 7.20 -5.61 22.78
CA VAL A 38 6.60 -6.42 23.84
C VAL A 38 7.43 -7.67 24.12
N MET A 39 7.92 -8.34 23.06
CA MET A 39 8.61 -9.63 23.17
C MET A 39 10.10 -9.51 23.47
N HIS A 40 10.67 -8.29 23.52
CA HIS A 40 12.12 -8.05 23.62
C HIS A 40 12.94 -8.85 22.60
N SER A 41 12.32 -9.15 21.45
CA SER A 41 12.94 -9.90 20.37
C SER A 41 13.87 -8.97 19.57
N VAL A 42 14.88 -9.57 18.94
CA VAL A 42 15.54 -8.95 17.78
C VAL A 42 14.47 -8.50 16.77
N PRO A 43 14.72 -7.46 15.94
CA PRO A 43 13.71 -6.80 15.09
C PRO A 43 13.18 -7.65 13.91
N ALA A 44 12.86 -8.91 14.18
CA ALA A 44 12.41 -9.91 13.23
C ALA A 44 10.92 -9.76 12.93
N PHE A 45 10.08 -9.42 13.93
CA PHE A 45 8.66 -9.21 13.69
C PHE A 45 8.39 -7.90 12.95
N THR A 46 9.22 -6.87 13.16
CA THR A 46 9.21 -5.62 12.39
C THR A 46 9.53 -5.90 10.92
N LEU A 47 10.55 -6.72 10.64
CA LEU A 47 10.92 -7.10 9.27
C LEU A 47 9.84 -7.97 8.60
N ALA A 48 9.27 -8.94 9.34
CA ALA A 48 8.17 -9.76 8.84
C ALA A 48 6.90 -8.94 8.59
N GLY A 49 6.56 -8.02 9.49
CA GLY A 49 5.43 -7.10 9.36
C GLY A 49 5.59 -6.13 8.19
N LEU A 50 6.81 -5.63 7.96
CA LEU A 50 7.14 -4.83 6.79
C LEU A 50 7.01 -5.64 5.49
N ALA A 51 7.54 -6.87 5.46
CA ALA A 51 7.43 -7.75 4.29
C ALA A 51 5.96 -8.05 3.96
N LEU A 52 5.13 -8.35 4.96
CA LEU A 52 3.68 -8.50 4.80
C LEU A 52 3.02 -7.22 4.31
N GLY A 53 3.41 -6.06 4.84
CA GLY A 53 2.93 -4.76 4.40
C GLY A 53 3.24 -4.49 2.92
N ILE A 54 4.45 -4.82 2.46
CA ILE A 54 4.87 -4.68 1.06
C ILE A 54 4.03 -5.59 0.15
N VAL A 55 3.84 -6.85 0.53
CA VAL A 55 3.00 -7.78 -0.23
C VAL A 55 1.55 -7.30 -0.28
N GLY A 56 1.00 -6.87 0.85
CA GLY A 56 -0.36 -6.33 0.93
C GLY A 56 -0.57 -5.08 0.09
N ALA A 57 0.37 -4.14 0.13
CA ALA A 57 0.41 -2.95 -0.72
C ALA A 57 0.45 -3.32 -2.21
N GLY A 58 1.30 -4.28 -2.59
CA GLY A 58 1.39 -4.78 -3.97
C GLY A 58 0.07 -5.38 -4.46
N VAL A 59 -0.58 -6.22 -3.63
CA VAL A 59 -1.89 -6.81 -3.95
C VAL A 59 -2.98 -5.73 -4.04
N TYR A 60 -2.98 -4.74 -3.13
CA TYR A 60 -3.93 -3.64 -3.14
C TYR A 60 -3.83 -2.81 -4.42
N ILE A 61 -2.61 -2.44 -4.81
CA ILE A 61 -2.35 -1.73 -6.05
C ILE A 61 -2.78 -2.60 -7.24
N TYR A 62 -2.35 -3.86 -7.29
CA TYR A 62 -2.66 -4.77 -8.39
C TYR A 62 -4.17 -4.92 -8.59
N THR A 63 -4.94 -5.17 -7.52
CA THR A 63 -6.39 -5.32 -7.61
C THR A 63 -7.05 -4.06 -8.15
N LYS A 64 -6.66 -2.87 -7.66
CA LYS A 64 -7.17 -1.59 -8.16
C LYS A 64 -6.82 -1.35 -9.63
N PHE A 65 -5.56 -1.59 -10.02
CA PHE A 65 -5.13 -1.46 -11.41
C PHE A 65 -5.84 -2.45 -12.34
N THR A 66 -6.09 -3.68 -11.92
CA THR A 66 -6.86 -4.64 -12.74
C THR A 66 -8.33 -4.27 -12.87
N THR A 67 -8.92 -3.60 -11.88
CA THR A 67 -10.27 -3.02 -12.02
C THR A 67 -10.26 -1.92 -13.09
N PHE A 68 -9.29 -1.00 -13.03
CA PHE A 68 -9.18 0.09 -14.01
C PHE A 68 -8.94 -0.36 -15.45
N LEU A 69 -8.32 -1.53 -15.67
CA LEU A 69 -8.08 -2.08 -17.01
C LEU A 69 -9.26 -2.89 -17.56
N ARG A 70 -10.26 -3.18 -16.72
CA ARG A 70 -11.41 -4.02 -17.08
C ARG A 70 -12.68 -3.21 -17.35
N GLU A 71 -12.71 -1.96 -16.90
CA GLU A 71 -13.67 -0.92 -17.32
C GLU A 71 -13.19 -0.22 -18.60
#